data_AF-M0CK11-F1
#
_entry.id   AF-M0CK11-F1
#
_cell.length_a   1.000
_cell.length_b   1.000
_cell.length_c   1.000
_cell.angle_alpha   90.00
_cell.angle_beta   90.00
_cell.angle_gamma   90.00
#
_symmetry.space_group_name_H-M   'P 1'
#
loop_
_entity.id
_entity.type
_entity.pdbx_description
1 polymer ?
#
loop_
_entity_poly.entity_id
_entity_poly.type
_entity_poly.pdbx_seq_one_letter_code
_entity_poly.pdbx_strand_id
1 'polypeptide(L)' 'DVYKRQALDAALLEYSDTLSSIYPTSVSAVLSYILAKEREVENIRAIARGREVGLDENEIEEELVVL' A
#
# COMPACT_ATOMS: atom_id res chain seq x y z
N ASP A 1 13.16 4.85 10.63
CA ASP A 1 11.82 4.83 11.24
C ASP A 1 10.66 4.71 10.25
N VAL A 2 10.52 5.58 9.24
CA VAL A 2 9.43 5.49 8.24
C VAL A 2 9.65 4.35 7.24
N TYR A 3 10.85 4.24 6.66
CA TYR A 3 11.22 3.16 5.73
C TYR A 3 11.01 1.75 6.29
N LYS A 4 11.21 1.56 7.61
CA LYS A 4 11.03 0.26 8.26
C LYS A 4 9.54 -0.13 8.34
N ARG A 5 8.66 0.85 8.49
CA ARG A 5 7.21 0.62 8.50
C ARG A 5 6.72 0.26 7.11
N GLN A 6 7.10 1.02 6.08
CA GLN A 6 6.76 0.72 4.69
C GLN A 6 7.19 -0.69 4.27
N ALA A 7 8.41 -1.11 4.66
CA ALA A 7 8.89 -2.47 4.41
C ALA A 7 8.06 -3.55 5.14
N LEU A 8 7.62 -3.27 6.37
CA LEU A 8 6.75 -4.18 7.12
C LEU A 8 5.36 -4.29 6.46
N ASP A 9 4.79 -3.15 6.06
CA ASP A 9 3.46 -3.10 5.45
C ASP A 9 3.44 -3.80 4.08
N ALA A 10 4.52 -3.66 3.30
CA ALA A 10 4.72 -4.41 2.06
C ALA A 10 4.81 -5.93 2.32
N ALA A 11 5.60 -6.36 3.30
CA ALA A 11 5.72 -7.77 3.65
C ALA A 11 4.40 -8.35 4.18
N LEU A 12 3.62 -7.57 4.93
CA LEU A 12 2.32 -7.98 5.43
C LEU A 12 1.32 -8.16 4.28
N LEU A 13 1.31 -7.25 3.31
CA LEU A 13 0.46 -7.35 2.13
C LEU A 13 0.82 -8.59 1.29
N GLU A 14 2.11 -8.81 1.00
CA GLU A 14 2.58 -9.98 0.26
C GLU A 14 2.20 -11.30 0.96
N TYR A 15 2.35 -11.35 2.28
CA TYR A 15 1.96 -12.51 3.07
C TYR A 15 0.44 -12.72 3.05
N SER A 16 -0.34 -11.63 3.16
CA SER A 16 -1.80 -11.70 3.10
C SER A 16 -2.30 -12.16 1.73
N ASP A 17 -1.67 -11.72 0.65
CA ASP A 17 -1.99 -12.15 -0.72
C ASP A 17 -1.68 -13.63 -0.91
N THR A 18 -0.56 -14.11 -0.36
CA THR A 18 -0.21 -15.52 -0.35
C THR A 18 -1.26 -16.35 0.39
N LEU A 19 -1.69 -15.93 1.58
CA LEU A 19 -2.74 -16.64 2.34
C LEU A 19 -4.11 -16.56 1.67
N SER A 20 -4.43 -15.46 0.99
CA SER A 20 -5.66 -15.32 0.20
C SER A 20 -5.68 -16.32 -0.96
N SER A 21 -4.55 -16.49 -1.65
CA SER A 21 -4.39 -17.47 -2.73
C SER A 21 -4.55 -18.91 -2.25
N ILE A 22 -4.00 -19.26 -1.08
CA ILE A 22 -4.08 -20.61 -0.52
C ILE A 22 -5.47 -20.90 0.07
N TYR A 23 -6.11 -19.92 0.72
CA TYR A 23 -7.37 -20.08 1.45
C TYR A 23 -8.47 -19.11 0.98
N PRO A 24 -8.94 -19.22 -0.28
CA PRO A 24 -9.76 -18.18 -0.94
C PRO A 24 -11.16 -17.99 -0.34
N THR A 25 -11.72 -19.00 0.34
CA THR A 25 -13.04 -18.91 0.99
C THR A 25 -12.96 -18.53 2.47
N SER A 26 -11.78 -18.14 2.94
CA SER A 26 -11.56 -17.73 4.32
C SER A 26 -11.50 -16.21 4.46
N VAL A 27 -11.30 -15.73 5.71
CA VAL A 27 -11.10 -14.31 5.99
C VAL A 27 -9.84 -13.73 5.32
N SER A 28 -8.89 -14.57 4.89
CA SER A 28 -7.64 -14.12 4.25
C SER A 28 -7.89 -13.31 2.98
N ALA A 29 -8.90 -13.66 2.19
CA ALA A 29 -9.27 -12.91 0.99
C ALA A 29 -9.77 -11.49 1.31
N VAL A 30 -10.58 -11.37 2.37
CA VAL A 30 -11.07 -10.07 2.83
C VAL A 30 -9.94 -9.22 3.40
N LEU A 31 -9.02 -9.83 4.17
CA LEU A 31 -7.85 -9.15 4.73
C LEU A 31 -6.91 -8.63 3.63
N SER A 32 -6.56 -9.47 2.65
CA SER A 32 -5.74 -9.09 1.49
C SER A 32 -6.37 -7.90 0.75
N TYR A 33 -7.67 -7.96 0.49
CA TYR A 33 -8.38 -6.85 -0.15
C TYR A 33 -8.32 -5.55 0.66
N ILE A 34 -8.59 -5.60 1.97
CA ILE A 34 -8.59 -4.40 2.82
C ILE A 34 -7.20 -3.77 2.88
N LEU A 35 -6.15 -4.57 3.06
CA LEU A 35 -4.77 -4.08 3.11
C LEU A 35 -4.35 -3.44 1.77
N ALA A 36 -4.70 -4.08 0.65
CA ALA A 36 -4.47 -3.50 -0.68
C ALA A 36 -5.23 -2.17 -0.84
N LYS A 37 -6.47 -2.09 -0.36
CA LYS A 37 -7.31 -0.91 -0.48
C LYS A 37 -6.83 0.26 0.38
N GLU A 38 -6.37 0.01 1.61
CA GLU A 38 -5.77 1.05 2.45
C GLU A 38 -4.58 1.69 1.75
N ARG A 39 -3.68 0.86 1.21
CA ARG A 39 -2.50 1.33 0.47
C ARG A 39 -2.86 2.14 -0.78
N GLU A 40 -3.87 1.69 -1.54
CA GLU A 40 -4.37 2.43 -2.70
C GLU A 40 -4.86 3.83 -2.30
N VAL A 41 -5.65 3.93 -1.22
CA VAL A 41 -6.17 5.21 -0.72
C VAL A 41 -5.04 6.11 -0.20
N GLU A 42 -4.04 5.53 0.46
CA GLU A 42 -2.85 6.26 0.91
C GLU A 42 -2.06 6.84 -0.27
N ASN A 43 -1.81 6.05 -1.31
CA ASN A 43 -1.13 6.50 -2.54
C ASN A 43 -1.94 7.61 -3.25
N ILE A 44 -3.26 7.46 -3.39
CA ILE A 44 -4.13 8.51 -3.96
C ILE A 44 -4.04 9.80 -3.15
N ARG A 45 -4.01 9.71 -1.81
CA ARG A 45 -3.89 10.87 -0.93
C ARG A 45 -2.51 11.52 -1.05
N ALA A 46 -1.44 10.72 -1.15
CA ALA A 46 -0.08 11.21 -1.34
C ALA A 46 0.02 12.02 -2.66
N ILE A 47 -0.52 11.47 -3.76
CA ILE A 47 -0.59 12.17 -5.05
C ILE A 47 -1.38 13.47 -4.93
N ALA A 48 -2.57 13.44 -4.34
CA ALA A 48 -3.39 14.64 -4.21
C ALA A 48 -2.68 15.75 -3.41
N ARG A 49 -2.05 15.39 -2.29
CA ARG A 49 -1.31 16.34 -1.46
C ARG A 49 -0.06 16.87 -2.14
N GLY A 50 0.72 16.00 -2.78
CA GLY A 50 1.93 16.40 -3.50
C GLY A 50 1.62 17.42 -4.59
N ARG A 51 0.54 17.19 -5.36
CA ARG A 51 0.07 18.14 -6.37
C ARG A 51 -0.45 19.45 -5.76
N GLU A 52 -1.13 19.39 -4.62
CA GLU A 52 -1.64 20.58 -3.91
C GLU A 52 -0.52 21.51 -3.45
N VAL A 53 0.63 20.96 -3.01
CA VAL A 53 1.79 21.75 -2.56
C VAL A 53 2.79 22.06 -3.68
N GLY A 54 2.53 21.58 -4.90
CA GLY A 54 3.35 21.87 -6.08
C GLY A 54 4.62 21.02 -6.23
N LEU A 55 4.66 19.82 -5.63
CA LEU A 55 5.72 18.84 -5.90
C LEU A 55 5.70 18.42 -7.37
N ASP A 56 6.88 18.14 -7.91
CA ASP A 56 7.00 17.51 -9.22
C ASP A 56 6.67 16.01 -9.18
N GLU A 57 6.51 15.41 -10.36
CA GLU A 57 6.10 14.00 -10.47
C GLU A 57 7.12 13.04 -9.83
N ASN A 58 8.42 13.33 -9.91
CA ASN A 58 9.44 12.46 -9.34
C ASN A 58 9.41 12.52 -7.80
N GLU A 59 9.24 13.73 -7.25
CA GLU A 59 9.10 13.92 -5.80
C GLU A 59 7.85 13.20 -5.26
N ILE A 60 6.75 13.20 -6.02
CA ILE A 60 5.54 12.47 -5.64
C ILE A 60 5.76 10.96 -5.72
N GLU A 61 6.45 10.47 -6.75
CA GLU A 61 6.74 9.05 -6.93
C GLU A 61 7.61 8.46 -5.80
N GLU A 62 8.57 9.22 -5.28
CA GLU A 62 9.40 8.80 -4.15
C GLU A 62 8.60 8.57 -2.85
N GLU A 63 7.47 9.26 -2.70
CA GLU A 63 6.57 9.16 -1.54
C GLU A 63 5.50 8.06 -1.69
N LEU A 64 5.38 7.44 -2.87
CA LEU A 64 4.43 6.36 -3.08
C LEU A 64 4.85 5.10 -2.33
N VAL A 65 3.87 4.40 -1.75
CA VAL A 65 4.10 3.10 -1.15
C VAL A 65 4.09 2.06 -2.28
N VAL A 66 5.28 1.61 -2.74
CA VAL A 66 5.46 0.64 -3.86
C VAL A 66 5.85 -0.77 -3.36
N LEU A 67 5.32 -1.81 -4.02
CA LEU A 67 5.58 -3.23 -3.70
C LEU A 67 7.02 -3.63 -4.05
#